data_AF-A0A497JFA4-F1
#
_entry.id   AF-A0A497JFA4-F1
#
_cell.length_a   1.000
_cell.length_b   1.000
_cell.length_c   1.000
_cell.angle_alpha   90.00
_cell.angle_beta   90.00
_cell.angle_gamma   90.00
#
_symmetry.space_group_name_H-M   'P 1'
#
loop_
_entity.id
_entity.type
_entity.pdbx_description
1 polymer ?
#
loop_
_entity_poly.entity_id
_entity_poly.type
_entity_poly.pdbx_seq_one_letter_code
_entity_poly.pdbx_strand_id
1 'polypeptide(L)' 'MSIEAELKEIKESIIQISKKLDELVYEKEITSMMKLSEKSLEFLKEEPDIYSVKDLKVRYK' A
#
# COMPACT_ATOMS: atom_id res chain seq x y z
N MET A 1 -0.17 -40.69 -10.36
CA MET A 1 -0.45 -39.28 -10.69
C MET A 1 -0.98 -39.26 -12.11
N SER A 2 -2.16 -38.70 -12.35
CA SER A 2 -2.68 -38.54 -13.71
C SER A 2 -2.27 -37.17 -14.24
N ILE A 3 -2.05 -37.08 -15.55
CA ILE A 3 -1.72 -35.83 -16.24
C ILE A 3 -2.79 -34.76 -15.98
N GLU A 4 -4.06 -35.16 -15.82
CA GLU A 4 -5.17 -34.26 -15.49
C GLU A 4 -5.04 -33.65 -14.09
N ALA A 5 -4.55 -34.41 -13.11
CA ALA A 5 -4.33 -33.91 -11.76
C ALA A 5 -3.20 -32.86 -11.76
N GLU A 6 -2.09 -33.14 -12.45
CA GLU A 6 -0.97 -32.21 -12.59
C GLU A 6 -1.37 -30.94 -13.34
N LEU A 7 -2.14 -31.05 -14.43
CA LEU A 7 -2.68 -29.90 -15.15
C LEU A 7 -3.58 -29.02 -14.27
N LYS A 8 -4.38 -29.64 -13.39
CA LYS A 8 -5.25 -28.92 -12.46
C LYS A 8 -4.42 -28.15 -11.42
N GLU A 9 -3.39 -28.77 -10.85
CA GLU A 9 -2.49 -28.13 -9.88
C GLU A 9 -1.72 -26.95 -10.52
N ILE A 10 -1.23 -27.12 -11.75
CA ILE A 10 -0.58 -26.03 -12.50
C ILE A 10 -1.55 -24.87 -12.71
N LYS A 11 -2.79 -25.15 -13.10
CA LYS A 11 -3.81 -24.12 -13.30
C LYS A 11 -4.12 -23.36 -12.00
N GLU A 12 -4.26 -24.07 -10.90
CA GLU A 12 -4.49 -23.46 -9.58
C GLU A 12 -3.30 -22.58 -9.15
N SER A 13 -2.08 -23.05 -9.39
CA SER A 13 -0.85 -22.29 -9.11
C SER A 13 -0.79 -21.00 -9.94
N ILE A 14 -1.13 -21.06 -11.23
CA ILE A 14 -1.17 -19.88 -12.11
C ILE A 14 -2.21 -18.86 -11.61
N ILE A 15 -3.40 -19.31 -11.20
CA ILE A 15 -4.44 -18.43 -10.65
C ILE A 15 -3.93 -17.73 -9.38
N GLN A 16 -3.24 -18.45 -8.49
CA GLN A 16 -2.68 -17.87 -7.27
C GLN A 16 -1.58 -16.85 -7.58
N ILE A 17 -0.70 -17.16 -8.53
CA ILE A 17 0.35 -16.23 -8.98
C ILE A 17 -0.28 -14.95 -9.55
N SER A 18 -1.30 -15.09 -10.40
CA SER A 18 -1.99 -13.93 -10.98
C SER A 18 -2.56 -13.02 -9.90
N LYS A 19 -3.25 -13.58 -8.91
CA LYS A 19 -3.82 -12.80 -7.78
C LYS A 19 -2.74 -12.05 -7.00
N LYS A 20 -1.62 -12.71 -6.71
CA LYS A 20 -0.50 -12.08 -6.00
C LYS A 20 0.14 -10.96 -6.81
N LEU A 21 0.20 -11.09 -8.13
CA LEU A 21 0.69 -10.01 -9.00
C LEU A 21 -0.24 -8.80 -8.96
N ASP A 22 -1.56 -9.02 -9.00
CA ASP A 22 -2.53 -7.93 -8.90
C ASP A 22 -2.42 -7.18 -7.57
N GLU A 23 -2.26 -7.91 -6.46
CA GLU A 23 -2.02 -7.34 -5.12
C GLU A 23 -0.73 -6.48 -5.09
N LEU A 24 0.38 -7.00 -5.63
CA LEU A 24 1.66 -6.28 -5.67
C LEU A 24 1.59 -5.01 -6.53
N VAL A 25 0.85 -5.04 -7.65
CA VAL A 25 0.65 -3.87 -8.49
C VAL A 25 -0.12 -2.79 -7.73
N TYR A 26 -1.21 -3.17 -7.07
CA TYR A 26 -2.03 -2.25 -6.27
C TYR A 26 -1.23 -1.59 -5.13
N GLU A 27 -0.47 -2.37 -4.36
CA GLU A 27 0.39 -1.84 -3.29
C GLU A 27 1.44 -0.87 -3.81
N LYS A 28 2.03 -1.18 -4.98
CA LYS A 28 3.02 -0.32 -5.63
C LYS A 28 2.41 1.00 -6.09
N GLU A 29 1.19 0.99 -6.63
CA GLU A 29 0.47 2.20 -7.03
C GLU A 29 0.21 3.11 -5.82
N ILE A 30 -0.31 2.54 -4.72
CA ILE A 30 -0.54 3.28 -3.47
C ILE A 30 0.76 3.92 -2.97
N THR A 31 1.82 3.11 -2.87
CA THR A 31 3.12 3.59 -2.37
C THR A 31 3.68 4.70 -3.26
N SER A 32 3.48 4.59 -4.57
CA SER A 32 3.93 5.60 -5.54
C SER A 32 3.14 6.90 -5.38
N MET A 33 1.81 6.81 -5.19
CA MET A 33 0.97 7.97 -4.89
C MET A 33 1.37 8.64 -3.57
N MET A 34 1.66 7.87 -2.52
CA MET A 34 2.11 8.40 -1.23
C MET A 34 3.41 9.19 -1.38
N LYS A 35 4.42 8.63 -2.05
CA LYS A 35 5.69 9.32 -2.31
C LYS A 35 5.53 10.58 -3.16
N LEU A 36 4.66 10.52 -4.16
CA LEU A 36 4.38 11.69 -4.99
C LEU A 36 3.71 12.79 -4.17
N SER A 37 2.75 12.43 -3.31
CA SER A 37 2.08 13.36 -2.40
C SER A 37 3.05 13.98 -1.40
N GLU A 38 3.94 13.18 -0.80
CA GLU A 38 4.99 13.68 0.09
C GLU A 38 5.89 14.70 -0.61
N LYS A 39 6.32 14.41 -1.84
CA LYS A 39 7.11 15.34 -2.64
C LYS A 39 6.33 16.61 -3.00
N SER A 40 5.06 16.48 -3.37
CA SER A 40 4.20 17.61 -3.69
C SER A 40 3.93 18.52 -2.49
N LEU A 41 4.01 17.99 -1.27
CA LEU A 41 3.81 18.73 -0.03
C LEU A 41 5.11 19.27 0.58
N GLU A 42 6.26 19.17 -0.10
CA GLU A 42 7.53 19.70 0.43
C GLU A 42 7.48 21.20 0.72
N PHE A 43 6.65 21.97 0.02
CA PHE A 43 6.49 23.41 0.29
C PHE A 43 5.94 23.69 1.69
N LEU A 44 5.24 22.74 2.32
CA LEU A 44 4.75 22.89 3.69
C LEU A 44 5.87 22.74 4.74
N LYS A 45 7.08 22.28 4.36
CA LYS A 45 8.22 22.20 5.30
C LYS A 45 8.70 23.56 5.78
N GLU A 46 8.43 24.62 5.00
CA GLU A 46 8.79 25.99 5.35
C GLU A 46 7.70 26.68 6.21
N GLU A 47 6.51 26.10 6.27
CA GLU A 47 5.39 26.63 7.03
C GLU A 47 5.58 26.28 8.53
N PRO A 48 5.30 27.23 9.45
CA PRO A 48 5.39 26.97 10.88
C PRO A 48 4.27 26.03 11.34
N ASP A 49 4.56 25.16 12.31
CA ASP A 49 3.55 24.34 12.97
C ASP A 49 2.53 25.25 13.70
N ILE A 50 1.32 25.33 13.15
CA ILE A 50 0.24 26.16 13.67
C ILE A 50 -0.49 25.55 14.88
N TYR A 51 -0.24 24.28 15.19
CA TYR A 51 -0.81 23.58 16.34
C TYR A 51 0.25 22.81 17.10
N SER A 52 0.14 22.79 18.42
CA SER A 52 1.01 22.06 19.31
C SER A 52 0.23 21.05 20.16
N VAL A 53 0.95 20.12 20.80
CA VAL A 53 0.39 19.16 21.78
C VAL A 53 -0.26 19.87 22.98
N LYS A 54 0.03 21.16 23.20
CA LYS A 54 -0.60 21.98 24.25
C LYS A 54 -2.00 22.44 23.86
N ASP A 55 -2.31 22.50 22.56
CA ASP A 55 -3.60 22.93 22.02
C ASP A 55 -4.65 21.79 22.00
N LEU A 56 -4.23 20.58 22.34
CA LEU A 56 -5.12 19.43 22.47
C LEU A 56 -6.09 19.62 23.65
N LYS A 57 -7.37 19.84 23.33
CA LYS A 57 -8.45 20.02 24.31
C LYS A 57 -8.70 18.80 25.20
N VAL A 58 -8.33 17.60 24.76
CA VAL A 58 -8.54 16.36 25.49
C VAL A 58 -7.27 15.51 25.38
N ARG A 59 -6.72 15.10 26.52
CA ARG A 59 -5.70 14.04 26.60
C ARG A 59 -6.36 12.81 27.21
N TYR A 60 -6.41 11.72 26.44
CA TYR A 60 -6.69 10.41 27.01
C TYR A 60 -5.46 9.95 27.81
N LYS A 61 -5.69 9.51 29.05
CA LYS A 61 -4.66 8.90 29.91
C LYS A 61 -4.65 7.40 29.71
#